data_AF-A0A9E3EDE0-F1
#
_entry.id   AF-A0A9E3EDE0-F1
#
_cell.length_a   1.000
_cell.length_b   1.000
_cell.length_c   1.000
_cell.angle_alpha   90.00
_cell.angle_beta   90.00
_cell.angle_gamma   90.00
#
_symmetry.space_group_name_H-M   'P 1'
#
loop_
_entity.id
_entity.type
_entity.pdbx_description
1 polymer ?
#
loop_
_entity_poly.entity_id
_entity_poly.type
_entity_poly.pdbx_seq_one_letter_code
_entity_poly.pdbx_strand_id
1 'polypeptide(L)'
;MQRLFQPSSERLAGQALYEAAIRQARQPALYADLSAPDTTEGRFELYTLHVVLVLHRLKGLGGQAGRISQALFDAYIRALDDALREMGVGDLSVGKKMRKLGEAFYGRAKAYDAALDALPDRAGLTAVIGRTVGDHAG
;
A
#
# COMPACT_ATOMS: atom_id res chain seq x y z
N MET A 1 -28.35 -9.63 -20.92
CA MET A 1 -28.07 -8.41 -20.13
C MET A 1 -27.79 -8.78 -18.67
N GLN A 2 -26.59 -9.26 -18.32
CA GLN A 2 -26.20 -9.53 -16.92
C GLN A 2 -24.68 -9.39 -16.75
N ARG A 3 -24.15 -8.17 -16.65
CA ARG A 3 -22.73 -7.92 -16.26
C ARG A 3 -22.50 -6.56 -15.57
N LEU A 4 -23.53 -5.98 -14.96
CA LEU A 4 -23.46 -4.62 -14.38
C LEU A 4 -23.06 -4.56 -12.89
N PHE A 5 -22.83 -5.71 -12.23
CA PHE A 5 -22.53 -5.74 -10.78
C PHE A 5 -21.23 -6.46 -10.39
N GLN A 6 -20.42 -6.90 -11.37
CA GLN A 6 -19.12 -7.52 -11.08
C GLN A 6 -18.06 -6.43 -10.89
N PRO A 7 -17.27 -6.47 -9.79
CA PRO A 7 -16.05 -5.68 -9.68
C PRO A 7 -15.18 -5.80 -10.94
N SER A 8 -14.59 -4.69 -11.40
CA SER A 8 -13.57 -4.79 -12.45
C SER A 8 -12.40 -5.64 -11.93
N SER A 9 -11.77 -6.41 -12.83
CA SER A 9 -10.60 -7.24 -12.52
C SER A 9 -9.50 -6.45 -11.82
N GLU A 10 -9.30 -5.19 -12.22
CA GLU A 10 -8.28 -4.31 -11.67
C GLU A 10 -8.60 -3.87 -10.25
N ARG A 11 -9.89 -3.70 -9.90
CA ARG A 11 -10.31 -3.39 -8.55
C ARG A 11 -10.03 -4.56 -7.60
N LEU A 12 -10.33 -5.78 -8.04
CA LEU A 12 -10.03 -7.00 -7.28
C LEU A 12 -8.52 -7.18 -7.11
N ALA A 13 -7.75 -6.97 -8.18
CA ALA A 13 -6.29 -7.05 -8.12
C ALA A 13 -5.69 -6.01 -7.16
N GLY A 14 -6.14 -4.75 -7.20
CA GLY A 14 -5.68 -3.71 -6.29
C GLY A 14 -6.00 -4.02 -4.82
N GLN A 15 -7.19 -4.57 -4.56
CA GLN A 15 -7.57 -5.01 -3.21
C GLN A 15 -6.72 -6.19 -2.72
N ALA A 16 -6.51 -7.21 -3.57
CA ALA A 16 -5.68 -8.36 -3.24
C ALA A 16 -4.22 -7.95 -2.96
N LEU A 17 -3.69 -7.01 -3.72
CA LEU A 17 -2.38 -6.40 -3.49
C LEU A 17 -2.30 -5.69 -2.14
N TYR A 18 -3.35 -4.96 -1.77
CA TYR A 18 -3.40 -4.27 -0.48
C TYR A 18 -3.44 -5.25 0.69
N GLU A 19 -4.22 -6.32 0.58
CA GLU A 19 -4.27 -7.39 1.58
C GLU A 19 -2.91 -8.09 1.72
N ALA A 20 -2.22 -8.34 0.60
CA ALA A 20 -0.86 -8.87 0.61
C ALA A 20 0.13 -7.93 1.31
N ALA A 21 0.04 -6.62 1.04
CA ALA A 21 0.84 -5.60 1.71
C ALA A 21 0.59 -5.59 3.22
N ILE A 22 -0.67 -5.70 3.68
CA ILE A 22 -1.00 -5.80 5.11
C ILE A 22 -0.37 -7.05 5.73
N ARG A 23 -0.53 -8.22 5.09
CA ARG A 23 0.06 -9.48 5.60
C ARG A 23 1.56 -9.35 5.75
N GLN A 24 2.24 -8.77 4.75
CA GLN A 24 3.69 -8.60 4.79
C GLN A 24 4.12 -7.60 5.86
N ALA A 25 3.43 -6.48 6.01
CA ALA A 25 3.70 -5.47 7.03
C ALA A 25 3.43 -5.95 8.48
N ARG A 26 2.67 -7.03 8.65
CA ARG A 26 2.41 -7.67 9.96
C ARG A 26 3.36 -8.82 10.29
N GLN A 27 4.35 -9.10 9.45
CA GLN A 27 5.33 -10.15 9.72
C GLN A 27 6.06 -9.86 11.05
N PRO A 28 6.06 -10.78 12.03
CA PRO A 28 6.62 -10.54 13.36
C PRO A 28 8.08 -10.08 13.35
N ALA A 29 8.88 -10.57 12.40
CA ALA A 29 10.29 -10.19 12.23
C ALA A 29 10.49 -8.67 12.03
N LEU A 30 9.52 -7.96 11.44
CA LEU A 30 9.60 -6.50 11.28
C LEU A 30 9.58 -5.76 12.62
N TYR A 31 8.92 -6.33 13.63
CA TYR A 31 8.79 -5.73 14.96
C TYR A 31 9.86 -6.26 15.91
N ALA A 32 10.14 -7.56 15.86
CA ALA A 32 11.11 -8.22 16.72
C ALA A 32 12.55 -7.92 16.31
N ASP A 33 12.88 -8.08 15.03
CA ASP A 33 14.28 -8.05 14.56
C ASP A 33 14.66 -6.66 14.03
N LEU A 34 13.70 -5.96 13.41
CA LEU A 34 13.91 -4.61 12.87
C LEU A 34 13.39 -3.49 13.79
N SER A 35 12.91 -3.84 14.99
CA SER A 35 12.49 -2.91 16.04
C SER A 35 11.44 -1.87 15.59
N ALA A 36 10.60 -2.20 14.62
CA ALA A 36 9.50 -1.32 14.24
C ALA A 36 8.54 -1.16 15.45
N PRO A 37 8.15 0.07 15.82
CA PRO A 37 7.23 0.27 16.94
C PRO A 37 5.90 -0.41 16.68
N ASP A 38 5.44 -1.25 17.60
CA ASP A 38 4.09 -1.84 17.51
C ASP A 38 3.03 -0.86 18.03
N THR A 39 2.93 0.28 17.35
CA THR A 39 1.93 1.33 17.59
C THR A 39 1.12 1.57 16.32
N THR A 40 0.01 2.31 16.43
CA THR A 40 -0.80 2.71 15.26
C THR A 40 0.06 3.44 14.21
N GLU A 41 0.92 4.36 14.66
CA GLU A 41 1.84 5.10 13.80
C GLU A 41 2.89 4.17 13.18
N GLY A 42 3.50 3.26 13.96
CA GLY A 42 4.49 2.32 13.42
C GLY A 42 3.89 1.35 12.39
N ARG A 43 2.69 0.85 12.63
CA ARG A 43 1.95 0.03 11.65
C ARG A 43 1.61 0.84 10.39
N PHE A 44 1.21 2.10 10.53
CA PHE A 44 0.99 2.99 9.39
C PHE A 44 2.25 3.16 8.53
N GLU A 45 3.42 3.32 9.14
CA GLU A 45 4.70 3.41 8.42
C GLU A 45 4.98 2.13 7.63
N LEU A 46 4.79 0.96 8.25
CA LEU A 46 5.01 -0.33 7.58
C LEU A 46 4.00 -0.56 6.45
N TYR A 47 2.71 -0.24 6.63
CA TYR A 47 1.74 -0.32 5.55
C TYR A 47 2.08 0.63 4.40
N THR A 48 2.44 1.88 4.72
CA THR A 48 2.87 2.88 3.72
C THR A 48 4.04 2.37 2.91
N LEU A 49 5.08 1.84 3.57
CA LEU A 49 6.28 1.31 2.90
C LEU A 49 5.90 0.23 1.88
N HIS A 50 5.12 -0.76 2.29
CA HIS A 50 4.74 -1.88 1.41
C HIS A 50 3.88 -1.40 0.23
N VAL A 51 2.91 -0.52 0.46
CA VAL A 51 2.08 0.05 -0.60
C VAL A 51 2.95 0.83 -1.61
N VAL A 52 3.88 1.67 -1.13
CA VAL A 52 4.78 2.42 -2.02
C VAL A 52 5.66 1.50 -2.85
N LEU A 53 6.22 0.43 -2.26
CA LEU A 53 7.05 -0.54 -3.00
C LEU A 53 6.27 -1.21 -4.14
N VAL A 54 5.00 -1.56 -3.91
CA VAL A 54 4.15 -2.15 -4.95
C VAL A 54 3.80 -1.13 -6.03
N LEU A 55 3.44 0.10 -5.65
CA LEU A 55 3.17 1.18 -6.60
C LEU A 55 4.40 1.50 -7.48
N HIS A 56 5.58 1.57 -6.86
CA HIS A 56 6.85 1.77 -7.58
C HIS A 56 7.11 0.64 -8.57
N ARG A 57 6.82 -0.61 -8.20
CA ARG A 57 6.99 -1.76 -9.09
C ARG A 57 6.06 -1.74 -10.31
N LEU A 58 4.83 -1.24 -10.14
CA LEU A 58 3.82 -1.14 -11.20
C LEU A 58 4.02 0.09 -12.10
N LYS A 59 4.81 1.08 -11.65
CA LYS A 59 5.09 2.31 -12.37
C LYS A 59 5.65 2.03 -13.76
N GLY A 60 5.03 2.63 -14.77
CA GLY A 60 5.47 2.50 -16.17
C GLY A 60 5.11 1.19 -16.88
N LEU A 61 4.44 0.23 -16.22
CA LEU A 61 4.06 -1.06 -16.83
C LEU A 61 2.80 -1.00 -17.73
N GLY A 62 2.33 0.21 -18.07
CA GLY A 62 1.19 0.42 -18.98
C GLY A 62 -0.18 0.61 -18.30
N GLY A 63 -1.21 0.78 -19.13
CA GLY A 63 -2.51 1.27 -18.67
C GLY A 63 -3.25 0.36 -17.69
N GLN A 64 -3.11 -0.97 -17.82
CA GLN A 64 -3.71 -1.91 -16.88
C GLN A 64 -3.04 -1.84 -15.49
N ALA A 65 -1.71 -1.80 -15.45
CA ALA A 65 -0.95 -1.63 -14.21
C ALA A 65 -1.26 -0.29 -13.53
N GLY A 66 -1.48 0.78 -14.31
CA GLY A 66 -1.96 2.06 -13.79
C GLY A 66 -3.32 1.96 -13.09
N ARG A 67 -4.28 1.26 -13.68
CA ARG A 67 -5.60 1.04 -13.04
C ARG A 67 -5.52 0.19 -11.77
N ILE A 68 -4.67 -0.84 -11.78
CA ILE A 68 -4.40 -1.66 -10.58
C ILE A 68 -3.75 -0.82 -9.48
N SER A 69 -2.79 0.04 -9.84
CA SER A 69 -2.12 0.96 -8.91
C SER A 69 -3.11 1.92 -8.25
N GLN A 70 -4.04 2.48 -9.02
CA GLN A 70 -5.10 3.32 -8.48
C GLN A 70 -6.01 2.54 -7.51
N ALA A 71 -6.43 1.33 -7.90
CA ALA A 71 -7.27 0.49 -7.04
C ALA A 71 -6.56 0.10 -5.72
N LEU A 72 -5.26 -0.19 -5.76
CA LEU A 72 -4.44 -0.41 -4.57
C LEU A 72 -4.41 0.83 -3.67
N PHE A 73 -4.15 2.01 -4.25
CA PHE A 73 -4.12 3.26 -3.50
C PHE A 73 -5.49 3.60 -2.89
N ASP A 74 -6.58 3.38 -3.62
CA ASP A 74 -7.94 3.59 -3.12
C ASP A 74 -8.27 2.66 -1.95
N ALA A 75 -7.88 1.38 -2.02
CA ALA A 75 -8.05 0.42 -0.93
C ALA A 75 -7.27 0.83 0.32
N TYR A 76 -6.03 1.30 0.13
CA TYR A 76 -5.20 1.82 1.22
C TYR A 76 -5.83 3.04 1.90
N ILE A 77 -6.25 4.04 1.13
CA ILE A 77 -6.87 5.27 1.66
C ILE A 77 -8.18 4.98 2.39
N ARG A 78 -9.02 4.07 1.86
CA ARG A 78 -10.25 3.64 2.53
C ARG A 78 -9.97 3.01 3.89
N ALA A 79 -9.02 2.08 3.95
CA ALA A 79 -8.66 1.43 5.21
C ALA A 79 -8.10 2.41 6.26
N LEU A 80 -7.40 3.48 5.84
CA LEU A 80 -6.98 4.54 6.76
C LEU A 80 -8.17 5.36 7.28
N ASP A 81 -9.12 5.71 6.42
CA ASP A 81 -10.32 6.45 6.81
C ASP A 81 -11.16 5.62 7.80
N ASP A 82 -11.38 4.34 7.50
CA ASP A 82 -12.07 3.39 8.35
C ASP A 82 -11.37 3.27 9.72
N ALA A 83 -10.05 3.07 9.73
CA ALA A 83 -9.28 2.97 10.98
C ALA A 83 -9.37 4.25 11.84
N LEU A 84 -9.32 5.43 11.23
CA LEU A 84 -9.50 6.69 11.97
C LEU A 84 -10.88 6.75 12.62
N ARG A 85 -11.93 6.38 11.88
CA ARG A 85 -13.32 6.38 12.37
C ARG A 85 -13.51 5.36 13.49
N GLU A 86 -12.95 4.15 13.35
CA GLU A 86 -12.95 3.11 14.38
C GLU A 86 -12.25 3.56 15.67
N MET A 87 -11.19 4.37 15.57
CA MET A 87 -10.53 5.01 16.71
C MET A 87 -11.30 6.20 17.31
N GLY A 88 -12.55 6.44 16.87
CA GLY A 88 -13.40 7.51 17.39
C GLY A 88 -13.04 8.91 16.90
N VAL A 89 -12.25 9.03 15.82
CA VAL A 89 -12.01 10.33 15.19
C VAL A 89 -13.33 10.82 14.58
N GLY A 90 -13.90 11.89 15.15
CA GLY A 90 -15.17 12.45 14.68
C GLY A 90 -15.10 13.01 13.26
N ASP A 91 -16.23 12.99 12.56
CA ASP A 91 -16.40 13.40 11.16
C ASP A 91 -15.85 14.79 10.83
N LEU A 92 -15.95 15.73 11.77
CA LEU A 92 -15.44 17.09 11.60
C LEU A 92 -13.91 17.17 11.53
N SER A 93 -13.22 16.14 12.06
CA SER A 93 -11.75 16.10 12.16
C SER A 93 -11.09 15.07 11.26
N VAL A 94 -11.84 14.07 10.76
CA VAL A 94 -11.31 12.97 9.92
C VAL A 94 -10.67 13.51 8.64
N GLY A 95 -11.31 14.47 7.95
CA GLY A 95 -10.76 15.06 6.73
C GLY A 95 -9.40 15.75 6.94
N LYS A 96 -9.23 16.45 8.08
CA LYS A 96 -7.95 17.08 8.43
C LYS A 96 -6.86 16.04 8.69
N LYS A 97 -7.20 14.93 9.35
CA LYS A 97 -6.26 13.83 9.59
C LYS A 97 -5.90 13.11 8.30
N MET A 98 -6.88 12.78 7.45
CA MET A 98 -6.68 12.18 6.14
C MET A 98 -5.78 13.03 5.24
N ARG A 99 -5.96 14.36 5.25
CA ARG A 99 -5.05 15.27 4.54
C ARG A 99 -3.60 15.14 5.02
N LYS A 100 -3.36 15.15 6.33
CA LYS A 100 -2.02 14.98 6.91
C LYS A 100 -1.41 13.62 6.56
N LEU A 101 -2.20 12.55 6.60
CA LEU A 101 -1.75 11.21 6.20
C LEU A 101 -1.41 11.16 4.71
N GLY A 102 -2.19 11.82 3.85
CA GLY A 102 -1.90 11.96 2.43
C GLY A 102 -0.60 12.71 2.17
N GLU A 103 -0.38 13.86 2.81
CA GLU A 103 0.87 14.63 2.73
C GLU A 103 2.08 13.78 3.18
N ALA A 104 1.93 13.07 4.30
CA ALA A 104 2.94 12.15 4.82
C ALA A 104 3.24 10.99 3.87
N PHE A 105 2.21 10.41 3.25
CA PHE A 105 2.33 9.35 2.26
C PHE A 105 3.11 9.81 1.03
N TYR A 106 2.71 10.93 0.40
CA TYR A 106 3.38 11.41 -0.81
C TYR A 106 4.83 11.84 -0.54
N GLY A 107 5.10 12.42 0.64
CA GLY A 107 6.47 12.70 1.08
C GLY A 107 7.34 11.44 1.14
N ARG A 108 6.82 10.36 1.73
CA ARG A 108 7.48 9.05 1.80
C ARG A 108 7.62 8.39 0.43
N ALA A 109 6.55 8.40 -0.37
CA ALA A 109 6.56 7.86 -1.71
C ALA A 109 7.68 8.48 -2.56
N LYS A 110 7.81 9.82 -2.53
CA LYS A 110 8.89 10.52 -3.22
C LYS A 110 10.28 10.14 -2.70
N ALA A 111 10.45 10.06 -1.38
CA ALA A 111 11.73 9.71 -0.77
C ALA A 111 12.14 8.26 -1.09
N TYR A 112 11.19 7.32 -1.01
CA TYR A 112 11.41 5.92 -1.35
C TYR A 112 11.64 5.73 -2.84
N ASP A 113 10.86 6.34 -3.72
CA ASP A 113 11.10 6.32 -5.17
C ASP A 113 12.54 6.77 -5.47
N ALA A 114 12.99 7.89 -4.90
CA ALA A 114 14.35 8.39 -5.11
C ALA A 114 15.43 7.44 -4.57
N ALA A 115 15.24 6.89 -3.37
CA ALA A 115 16.18 5.96 -2.76
C ALA A 115 16.26 4.64 -3.54
N LEU A 116 15.10 4.09 -3.91
CA LEU A 116 14.99 2.93 -4.79
C LEU A 116 15.64 3.23 -6.13
N ASP A 117 15.48 4.45 -6.64
CA ASP A 117 16.03 4.84 -7.93
C ASP A 117 17.56 4.90 -7.98
N ALA A 118 18.16 5.23 -6.85
CA ALA A 118 19.60 5.28 -6.66
C ALA A 118 20.25 3.92 -6.36
N LEU A 119 19.47 2.84 -6.13
CA LEU A 119 20.05 1.53 -5.80
C LEU A 119 20.85 0.97 -6.99
N PRO A 120 22.13 0.58 -6.78
CA PRO A 120 22.99 0.07 -7.84
C PRO A 120 22.59 -1.34 -8.31
N ASP A 121 21.95 -2.14 -7.45
CA ASP A 121 21.35 -3.42 -7.79
C ASP A 121 19.92 -3.50 -7.25
N ARG A 122 18.97 -3.85 -8.14
CA ARG A 122 17.54 -3.98 -7.84
C ARG A 122 17.01 -5.39 -8.07
N ALA A 123 17.85 -6.34 -8.49
CA ALA A 123 17.42 -7.69 -8.83
C ALA A 123 16.82 -8.39 -7.61
N GLY A 124 17.50 -8.32 -6.46
CA GLY A 124 17.01 -8.88 -5.20
C GLY A 124 15.68 -8.26 -4.76
N LEU A 125 15.56 -6.93 -4.83
CA LEU A 125 14.33 -6.22 -4.45
C LEU A 125 13.16 -6.57 -5.38
N THR A 126 13.41 -6.62 -6.69
CA THR A 126 12.40 -6.98 -7.69
C THR A 126 11.87 -8.40 -7.47
N ALA A 127 12.75 -9.35 -7.12
CA ALA A 127 12.38 -10.72 -6.81
C ALA A 127 11.52 -10.82 -5.54
N VAL A 128 11.88 -10.06 -4.49
CA VAL A 128 11.11 -10.02 -3.23
C VAL A 128 9.72 -9.43 -3.46
N ILE A 129 9.63 -8.27 -4.12
CA ILE A 129 8.34 -7.62 -4.41
C ILE A 129 7.49 -8.51 -5.36
N GLY A 130 8.13 -9.17 -6.32
CA GLY A 130 7.47 -10.08 -7.26
C GLY A 130 6.74 -11.23 -6.56
N ARG A 131 7.33 -11.82 -5.52
CA ARG A 131 6.67 -12.89 -4.73
C ARG A 131 5.46 -12.36 -3.94
N THR A 132 5.60 -11.18 -3.33
CA THR A 132 4.49 -10.53 -2.60
C THR A 132 3.27 -10.25 -3.49
N VAL A 133 3.49 -10.02 -4.78
CA VAL A 133 2.44 -9.76 -5.78
C VAL A 133 1.95 -11.04 -6.48
N GLY A 134 2.83 -12.00 -6.72
CA GLY A 134 2.56 -13.22 -7.49
C GLY A 134 1.92 -14.37 -6.71
N ASP A 135 2.13 -14.44 -5.40
CA ASP A 135 1.68 -15.58 -4.58
C ASP A 135 0.18 -15.54 -4.22
N HIS A 136 -0.55 -14.49 -4.62
CA HIS A 136 -2.00 -14.33 -4.35
C HIS A 136 -2.88 -14.32 -5.61
N ALA A 137 -2.34 -14.74 -6.75
CA ALA A 137 -3.06 -14.90 -8.02
C ALA A 137 -3.23 -16.38 -8.43
N GLY A 138 -3.43 -17.27 -7.45
CA GLY A 138 -3.77 -18.69 -7.64
C GLY A 138 -5.19 -18.99 -7.19
#